data_AF-A0A0P1BRL1-F1
#
_entry.id   AF-A0A0P1BRL1-F1
#
_cell.length_a   1.000
_cell.length_b   1.000
_cell.length_c   1.000
_cell.angle_alpha   90.00
_cell.angle_beta   90.00
_cell.angle_gamma   90.00
#
_symmetry.space_group_name_H-M   'P 1'
#
loop_
_entity.id
_entity.type
_entity.pdbx_description
1 polymer ?
#
loop_
_entity_poly.entity_id
_entity_poly.type
_entity_poly.pdbx_seq_one_letter_code
_entity_poly.pdbx_strand_id
1 'polypeptide(L)'
;MADQPNLPPSLSAAAPAAASPRLITDPSDPRRQVPIKKANSPFLAHQAEQARRRAQAQAKMASSKTASRTQRAQTRKQRSLCASLIKWALVGVLFALGAGQFIAGDILWGYRGKYVQKRYWFPPPQRLFTPEELALYNGLDPKRPIYLSIMGVVYDVTDGRRIYGPGGPYDFFSGRDASRAYVTGCFKPEQGHLTHDLRGLGVEELKGVMDWAR
;
A
#
# COMPACT_ATOMS: atom_id res chain seq x y z
N MET A 1 -72.38 -26.88 99.73
CA MET A 1 -73.62 -26.37 99.13
C MET A 1 -73.24 -25.50 97.95
N ALA A 2 -73.83 -25.79 96.81
CA ALA A 2 -73.62 -25.11 95.54
C ALA A 2 -73.98 -23.62 95.65
N ASP A 3 -73.35 -22.80 94.81
CA ASP A 3 -74.15 -22.02 93.88
C ASP A 3 -73.36 -21.65 92.62
N GLN A 4 -73.98 -21.90 91.47
CA GLN A 4 -73.43 -21.70 90.13
C GLN A 4 -73.72 -20.27 89.61
N PRO A 5 -73.03 -19.84 88.53
CA PRO A 5 -73.05 -18.46 88.06
C PRO A 5 -74.23 -18.15 87.13
N ASN A 6 -74.69 -16.89 87.15
CA ASN A 6 -75.62 -16.33 86.16
C ASN A 6 -74.88 -15.35 85.22
N LEU A 7 -74.86 -15.65 83.93
CA LEU A 7 -74.82 -14.68 82.80
C LEU A 7 -76.20 -13.97 82.67
N PRO A 8 -76.46 -12.90 81.88
CA PRO A 8 -75.77 -12.32 80.69
C PRO A 8 -75.81 -10.73 80.74
N PRO A 9 -75.85 -9.88 79.67
CA PRO A 9 -75.77 -10.05 78.21
C PRO A 9 -74.86 -9.04 77.44
N SER A 10 -74.95 -9.16 76.12
CA SER A 10 -74.14 -8.71 75.00
C SER A 10 -74.27 -7.25 74.53
N LEU A 11 -73.34 -6.90 73.62
CA LEU A 11 -73.37 -5.89 72.54
C LEU A 11 -72.89 -4.45 72.87
N SER A 12 -71.75 -4.06 72.28
CA SER A 12 -71.70 -2.86 71.44
C SER A 12 -70.46 -2.85 70.54
N ALA A 13 -70.66 -2.42 69.31
CA ALA A 13 -69.77 -2.54 68.16
C ALA A 13 -68.44 -1.78 68.31
N ALA A 14 -67.33 -2.44 68.01
CA ALA A 14 -66.05 -1.79 67.73
C ALA A 14 -66.07 -1.23 66.29
N ALA A 15 -65.94 0.09 66.18
CA ALA A 15 -65.82 0.79 64.91
C ALA A 15 -64.56 0.33 64.12
N PRO A 16 -64.58 0.33 62.77
CA PRO A 16 -63.43 -0.06 61.98
C PRO A 16 -62.32 1.00 62.08
N ALA A 17 -61.14 0.59 62.54
CA ALA A 17 -59.94 1.44 62.52
C ALA A 17 -59.62 1.85 61.08
N ALA A 18 -59.61 3.16 60.81
CA ALA A 18 -59.25 3.72 59.51
C ALA A 18 -57.79 3.37 59.16
N ALA A 19 -57.58 2.66 58.05
CA ALA A 19 -56.26 2.27 57.57
C ALA A 19 -55.39 3.49 57.24
N SER A 20 -54.18 3.56 57.82
CA SER A 20 -53.20 4.60 57.54
C SER A 20 -52.86 4.65 56.04
N PRO A 21 -52.79 5.84 55.41
CA PRO A 21 -52.54 5.95 53.98
C PRO A 21 -51.12 5.48 53.64
N ARG A 22 -50.97 4.70 52.56
CA ARG A 22 -49.66 4.27 52.06
C ARG A 22 -48.84 5.50 51.64
N LEU A 23 -47.62 5.63 52.17
CA LEU A 23 -46.69 6.73 51.91
C LEU A 23 -45.65 6.30 50.86
N ILE A 24 -45.26 7.23 49.99
CA ILE A 24 -44.16 7.03 49.04
C ILE A 24 -43.16 8.18 49.18
N THR A 25 -41.88 7.87 48.99
CA THR A 25 -40.81 8.87 49.02
C THR A 25 -40.88 9.74 47.76
N ASP A 26 -40.81 11.06 47.92
CA ASP A 26 -40.83 12.02 46.81
C ASP A 26 -39.55 11.86 45.97
N PRO A 27 -39.65 11.64 44.65
CA PRO A 27 -38.47 11.55 43.77
C PRO A 27 -37.62 12.82 43.74
N SER A 28 -38.20 13.97 44.12
CA SER A 28 -37.54 15.29 44.10
C SER A 28 -36.83 15.60 45.42
N ASP A 29 -37.30 15.04 46.53
CA ASP A 29 -36.69 15.18 47.86
C ASP A 29 -36.78 13.83 48.61
N PRO A 30 -35.67 13.08 48.71
CA PRO A 30 -35.64 11.78 49.37
C PRO A 30 -36.02 11.81 50.85
N ARG A 31 -36.03 13.00 51.47
CA ARG A 31 -36.37 13.19 52.89
C ARG A 31 -37.87 13.42 53.11
N ARG A 32 -38.62 13.68 52.03
CA ARG A 32 -40.05 13.99 52.06
C ARG A 32 -40.88 12.75 51.68
N GLN A 33 -41.80 12.34 52.55
CA GLN A 33 -42.74 11.25 52.27
C GLN A 33 -44.15 11.82 52.09
N VAL A 34 -44.85 11.36 51.05
CA VAL A 34 -46.18 11.86 50.68
C VAL A 34 -47.20 10.72 50.58
N PRO A 35 -48.45 10.90 51.05
CA PRO A 35 -49.52 9.92 50.90
C PRO A 35 -49.84 9.66 49.44
N ILE A 36 -49.97 8.39 49.05
CA ILE A 36 -50.31 7.98 47.69
C ILE A 36 -51.80 8.28 47.46
N LYS A 37 -52.09 9.47 46.95
CA LYS A 37 -53.43 9.87 46.51
C LYS A 37 -53.59 9.59 45.01
N LYS A 38 -54.78 9.16 44.57
CA LYS A 38 -55.11 8.92 43.16
C LYS A 38 -54.86 10.16 42.27
N ALA A 39 -55.00 11.36 42.83
CA ALA A 39 -54.70 12.62 42.14
C ALA A 39 -53.21 12.80 41.78
N ASN A 40 -52.28 12.18 42.52
CA ASN A 40 -50.83 12.38 42.36
C ASN A 40 -50.15 11.24 41.57
N SER A 41 -50.85 10.15 41.26
CA SER A 41 -50.30 9.04 40.47
C SER A 41 -49.76 9.44 39.09
N PRO A 42 -50.40 10.33 38.30
CA PRO A 42 -49.86 10.70 36.98
C PRO A 42 -48.55 11.49 37.07
N PHE A 43 -48.39 12.35 38.08
CA PHE A 43 -47.16 13.14 38.28
C PHE A 43 -45.96 12.24 38.61
N LEU A 44 -46.16 11.28 39.52
CA LEU A 44 -45.14 10.31 39.91
C LEU A 44 -44.77 9.38 38.75
N ALA A 45 -45.76 8.97 37.94
CA ALA A 45 -45.53 8.16 36.75
C ALA A 45 -44.68 8.90 35.71
N HIS A 46 -44.97 10.19 35.47
CA HIS A 46 -44.22 11.03 34.55
C HIS A 46 -42.77 11.27 35.03
N GLN A 47 -42.56 11.53 36.33
CA GLN A 47 -41.21 11.63 36.90
C GLN A 47 -40.41 10.32 36.78
N ALA A 48 -41.05 9.18 37.06
CA ALA A 48 -40.43 7.87 36.89
C ALA A 48 -40.06 7.59 35.42
N GLU A 49 -40.91 8.00 34.47
CA GLU A 49 -40.62 7.89 33.05
C GLU A 49 -39.48 8.80 32.62
N GLN A 50 -39.44 10.05 33.10
CA GLN A 50 -38.31 10.96 32.86
C GLN A 50 -37.00 10.41 33.42
N ALA A 51 -37.02 9.82 34.62
CA ALA A 51 -35.85 9.16 35.21
C ALA A 51 -35.37 7.98 34.36
N ARG A 52 -36.29 7.14 33.86
CA ARG A 52 -35.99 6.03 32.95
C ARG A 52 -35.40 6.52 31.63
N ARG A 53 -35.98 7.57 31.02
CA ARG A 53 -35.47 8.18 29.78
C ARG A 53 -34.07 8.76 29.97
N ARG A 54 -33.82 9.45 31.10
CA ARG A 54 -32.50 9.97 31.47
C ARG A 54 -31.48 8.85 31.69
N ALA A 55 -31.84 7.80 32.42
CA ALA A 55 -30.98 6.64 32.64
C ALA A 55 -30.64 5.91 31.32
N GLN A 56 -31.63 5.73 30.43
CA GLN A 56 -31.41 5.16 29.11
C GLN A 56 -30.55 6.06 28.22
N ALA A 57 -30.74 7.38 28.26
CA ALA A 57 -29.89 8.34 27.53
C ALA A 57 -28.44 8.30 28.04
N GLN A 58 -28.24 8.27 29.36
CA GLN A 58 -26.91 8.13 29.97
C GLN A 58 -26.26 6.78 29.64
N ALA A 59 -27.02 5.69 29.66
CA ALA A 59 -26.52 4.36 29.27
C ALA A 59 -26.13 4.30 27.78
N LYS A 60 -26.93 4.90 26.90
CA LYS A 60 -26.62 5.03 25.46
C LYS A 60 -25.37 5.90 25.24
N MET A 61 -25.25 7.03 25.95
CA MET A 61 -24.07 7.87 25.91
C MET A 61 -22.82 7.15 26.44
N ALA A 62 -22.92 6.43 27.56
CA ALA A 62 -21.82 5.64 28.11
C ALA A 62 -21.40 4.50 27.17
N SER A 63 -22.36 3.80 26.56
CA SER A 63 -22.10 2.77 25.55
C SER A 63 -21.40 3.34 24.32
N SER A 64 -21.85 4.50 23.81
CA SER A 64 -21.23 5.18 22.66
C SER A 64 -19.80 5.69 22.97
N LYS A 65 -19.56 6.17 24.19
CA LYS A 65 -18.23 6.57 24.67
C LYS A 65 -17.29 5.36 24.80
N THR A 66 -17.80 4.23 25.30
CA THR A 66 -17.02 2.99 25.39
C THR A 66 -16.72 2.43 24.01
N ALA A 67 -17.69 2.40 23.10
CA ALA A 67 -17.51 1.96 21.71
C ALA A 67 -16.48 2.82 20.98
N SER A 68 -16.61 4.15 21.05
CA SER A 68 -15.66 5.09 20.43
C SER A 68 -14.25 5.00 21.05
N ARG A 69 -14.12 4.77 22.36
CA ARG A 69 -12.82 4.54 23.02
C ARG A 69 -12.15 3.25 22.54
N THR A 70 -12.91 2.16 22.41
CA THR A 70 -12.42 0.88 21.87
C THR A 70 -12.02 1.02 20.41
N GLN A 71 -12.82 1.71 19.60
CA GLN A 71 -12.54 1.96 18.18
C GLN A 71 -11.27 2.84 18.01
N ARG A 72 -11.10 3.87 18.84
CA ARG A 72 -9.89 4.72 18.86
C ARG A 72 -8.65 3.97 19.35
N ALA A 73 -8.81 3.03 20.29
CA ALA A 73 -7.72 2.16 20.75
C ALA A 73 -7.31 1.14 19.69
N GLN A 74 -8.28 0.51 19.01
CA GLN A 74 -8.04 -0.40 17.89
C GLN A 74 -7.31 0.28 16.74
N THR A 75 -7.77 1.47 16.33
CA THR A 75 -7.09 2.26 15.27
C THR A 75 -5.69 2.70 15.67
N ARG A 76 -5.44 3.08 16.94
CA ARG A 76 -4.09 3.39 17.44
C ARG A 76 -3.17 2.15 17.40
N LYS A 77 -3.67 0.99 17.80
CA LYS A 77 -2.93 -0.29 17.76
C LYS A 77 -2.61 -0.70 16.31
N GLN A 78 -3.56 -0.51 15.40
CA GLN A 78 -3.37 -0.80 13.97
C GLN A 78 -2.31 0.12 13.34
N ARG A 79 -2.34 1.42 13.63
CA ARG A 79 -1.29 2.36 13.18
C ARG A 79 0.09 2.00 13.73
N SER A 80 0.19 1.60 15.01
CA SER A 80 1.48 1.18 15.59
C SER A 80 2.01 -0.12 15.00
N LEU A 81 1.13 -1.06 14.62
CA LEU A 81 1.52 -2.31 13.97
C LEU A 81 2.02 -2.04 12.54
N CYS A 82 1.29 -1.26 11.74
CA CYS A 82 1.73 -0.88 10.41
C CYS A 82 3.07 -0.13 10.44
N ALA A 83 3.23 0.83 11.35
CA ALA A 83 4.49 1.55 11.53
C ALA A 83 5.64 0.63 11.95
N SER A 84 5.38 -0.35 12.82
CA SER A 84 6.39 -1.34 13.24
C SER A 84 6.78 -2.28 12.09
N LEU A 85 5.82 -2.72 11.28
CA LEU A 85 6.09 -3.54 10.09
C LEU A 85 6.93 -2.77 9.07
N ILE A 86 6.61 -1.51 8.79
CA ILE A 86 7.41 -0.65 7.91
C ILE A 86 8.83 -0.49 8.48
N LYS A 87 8.95 -0.21 9.78
CA LYS A 87 10.27 -0.08 10.44
C LYS A 87 11.11 -1.34 10.28
N TRP A 88 10.53 -2.52 10.58
CA TRP A 88 11.25 -3.79 10.44
C TRP A 88 11.55 -4.16 8.99
N ALA A 89 10.67 -3.81 8.04
CA ALA A 89 10.95 -3.95 6.62
C ALA A 89 12.15 -3.10 6.18
N LEU A 90 12.21 -1.83 6.60
CA LEU A 90 13.34 -0.95 6.30
C LEU A 90 14.66 -1.46 6.93
N VAL A 91 14.61 -1.95 8.17
CA VAL A 91 15.77 -2.58 8.82
C VAL A 91 16.21 -3.84 8.06
N GLY A 92 15.25 -4.68 7.63
CA GLY A 92 15.53 -5.87 6.83
C GLY A 92 16.17 -5.54 5.48
N VAL A 93 15.70 -4.48 4.80
CA VAL A 93 16.30 -3.99 3.55
C VAL A 93 17.73 -3.52 3.82
N LEU A 94 17.98 -2.69 4.83
CA LEU A 94 19.33 -2.23 5.17
C LEU A 94 20.26 -3.41 5.52
N PHE A 95 19.76 -4.41 6.24
CA PHE A 95 20.50 -5.62 6.54
C PHE A 95 20.85 -6.39 5.26
N ALA A 96 19.91 -6.56 4.33
CA ALA A 96 20.14 -7.24 3.05
C ALA A 96 21.17 -6.48 2.18
N LEU A 97 21.15 -5.16 2.19
CA LEU A 97 22.14 -4.33 1.50
C LEU A 97 23.53 -4.47 2.15
N GLY A 98 23.62 -4.45 3.49
CA GLY A 98 24.87 -4.65 4.21
C GLY A 98 25.43 -6.07 4.05
N ALA A 99 24.56 -7.09 4.05
CA ALA A 99 24.93 -8.46 3.76
C ALA A 99 25.43 -8.63 2.31
N GLY A 100 24.79 -7.96 1.34
CA GLY A 100 25.26 -7.91 -0.05
C GLY A 100 26.67 -7.33 -0.15
N GLN A 101 26.94 -6.21 0.53
CA GLN A 101 28.27 -5.61 0.57
C GLN A 101 29.31 -6.52 1.24
N PHE A 102 28.94 -7.23 2.32
CA PHE A 102 29.85 -8.11 3.04
C PHE A 102 30.15 -9.41 2.28
N ILE A 103 29.14 -10.04 1.68
CA ILE A 103 29.26 -11.36 1.03
C ILE A 103 29.67 -11.22 -0.43
N ALA A 104 28.98 -10.37 -1.20
CA ALA A 104 29.15 -10.24 -2.65
C ALA A 104 30.06 -9.06 -3.04
N GLY A 105 30.48 -8.22 -2.09
CA GLY A 105 31.20 -6.98 -2.36
C GLY A 105 30.36 -5.91 -3.06
N ASP A 106 29.06 -6.15 -3.25
CA ASP A 106 28.13 -5.26 -3.92
C ASP A 106 26.81 -5.18 -3.14
N ILE A 107 26.42 -3.96 -2.79
CA ILE A 107 25.16 -3.60 -2.13
C ILE A 107 23.94 -4.16 -2.87
N LEU A 108 23.99 -4.21 -4.20
CA LEU A 108 22.88 -4.63 -5.06
C LEU A 108 22.93 -6.14 -5.39
N TRP A 109 23.76 -6.93 -4.71
CA TRP A 109 23.92 -8.38 -5.00
C TRP A 109 24.32 -8.65 -6.45
N GLY A 110 25.15 -7.77 -7.03
CA GLY A 110 25.53 -7.84 -8.44
C GLY A 110 24.41 -7.48 -9.42
N TYR A 111 23.26 -6.97 -8.96
CA TYR A 111 22.20 -6.51 -9.84
C TYR A 111 22.66 -5.27 -10.63
N ARG A 112 22.81 -5.45 -11.94
CA ARG A 112 23.12 -4.40 -12.93
C ARG A 112 22.06 -4.35 -14.03
N GLY A 113 20.83 -4.68 -13.68
CA GLY A 113 19.72 -4.71 -14.60
C GLY A 113 19.10 -3.33 -14.89
N LYS A 114 18.00 -3.39 -15.62
CA LYS A 114 17.19 -2.28 -16.15
C LYS A 114 16.91 -1.14 -15.16
N TYR A 115 16.61 -1.46 -13.90
CA TYR A 115 16.20 -0.43 -12.92
C TYR A 115 17.36 0.41 -12.37
N VAL A 116 18.61 -0.06 -12.47
CA VAL A 116 19.80 0.66 -12.00
C VAL A 116 20.38 1.53 -13.12
N GLN A 117 20.14 1.17 -14.37
CA GLN A 117 20.67 1.87 -15.53
C GLN A 117 19.90 3.17 -15.77
N LYS A 118 20.56 4.32 -15.61
CA LYS A 118 19.97 5.66 -15.83
C LYS A 118 19.35 5.81 -17.23
N ARG A 119 19.94 5.16 -18.24
CA ARG A 119 19.50 5.17 -19.65
C ARG A 119 18.07 4.63 -19.83
N TYR A 120 17.62 3.75 -18.93
CA TYR A 120 16.27 3.20 -19.01
C TYR A 120 15.19 4.24 -18.62
N TRP A 121 15.47 5.02 -17.58
CA TRP A 121 14.54 6.03 -17.07
C TRP A 121 14.58 7.33 -17.90
N PHE A 122 15.75 7.65 -18.44
CA PHE A 122 15.98 8.84 -19.26
C PHE A 122 16.65 8.41 -20.56
N PRO A 123 15.87 8.07 -21.60
CA PRO A 123 16.44 7.72 -22.89
C PRO A 123 17.20 8.94 -23.46
N PRO A 124 18.40 8.73 -24.02
CA PRO A 124 19.15 9.81 -24.64
C PRO A 124 18.37 10.38 -25.84
N PRO A 125 18.53 11.67 -26.14
CA PRO A 125 17.92 12.26 -27.33
C PRO A 125 18.38 11.52 -28.57
N GLN A 126 17.43 11.20 -29.46
CA GLN A 126 17.75 10.57 -30.74
C GLN A 126 18.47 11.59 -31.63
N ARG A 127 19.59 11.17 -32.20
CA ARG A 127 20.39 11.97 -33.12
C ARG A 127 20.50 11.23 -34.45
N LEU A 128 20.35 11.98 -35.55
CA LEU A 128 20.62 11.48 -36.88
C LEU A 128 22.13 11.55 -37.15
N PHE A 129 22.64 10.52 -37.82
CA PHE A 129 24.04 10.42 -38.23
C PHE A 129 24.09 10.25 -39.74
N THR A 130 25.01 10.95 -40.39
CA THR A 130 25.41 10.62 -41.76
C THR A 130 26.44 9.48 -41.74
N PRO A 131 26.65 8.75 -42.84
CA PRO A 131 27.68 7.71 -42.91
C PRO A 131 29.08 8.24 -42.58
N GLU A 132 29.39 9.48 -42.99
CA GLU A 132 30.68 10.13 -42.73
C GLU A 132 30.83 10.50 -41.26
N GLU A 133 29.75 10.98 -40.62
CA GLU A 133 29.75 11.24 -39.18
C GLU A 133 29.89 9.94 -38.38
N LEU A 134 29.20 8.87 -38.80
CA LEU A 134 29.25 7.57 -38.14
C LEU A 134 30.67 6.98 -38.17
N ALA A 135 31.40 7.16 -39.27
CA ALA A 135 32.77 6.68 -39.44
C ALA A 135 33.76 7.24 -38.39
N LEU A 136 33.44 8.39 -37.77
CA LEU A 136 34.24 8.97 -36.68
C LEU A 136 34.12 8.19 -35.36
N TYR A 137 33.13 7.29 -35.24
CA TYR A 137 32.81 6.51 -34.04
C TYR A 137 33.23 5.03 -34.19
N ASN A 138 34.35 4.80 -34.86
CA ASN A 138 34.94 3.47 -35.10
C ASN A 138 35.68 2.88 -33.89
N GLY A 139 35.77 3.61 -32.77
CA GLY A 139 36.42 3.15 -31.55
C GLY A 139 37.95 3.27 -31.49
N LEU A 140 38.59 3.79 -32.55
CA LEU A 140 40.03 4.14 -32.54
C LEU A 140 40.35 5.16 -31.44
N ASP A 141 39.47 6.15 -31.25
CA ASP A 141 39.60 7.13 -30.19
C ASP A 141 39.11 6.57 -28.85
N PRO A 142 39.97 6.42 -27.82
CA PRO A 142 39.55 5.94 -26.49
C PRO A 142 38.48 6.82 -25.82
N LYS A 143 38.45 8.11 -26.19
CA LYS A 143 37.54 9.10 -25.62
C LYS A 143 36.16 9.14 -26.29
N ARG A 144 36.01 8.53 -27.47
CA ARG A 144 34.74 8.51 -28.21
C ARG A 144 33.97 7.22 -27.94
N PRO A 145 32.63 7.28 -27.96
CA PRO A 145 31.79 6.08 -27.96
C PRO A 145 31.95 5.33 -29.29
N ILE A 146 31.53 4.07 -29.30
CA ILE A 146 31.57 3.18 -30.47
C ILE A 146 30.15 2.98 -30.96
N TYR A 147 29.91 3.33 -32.22
CA TYR A 147 28.60 3.21 -32.84
C TYR A 147 28.66 2.24 -34.02
N LEU A 148 27.54 1.55 -34.27
CA LEU A 148 27.33 0.79 -35.50
C LEU A 148 25.90 1.03 -35.98
N SER A 149 25.67 0.95 -37.28
CA SER A 149 24.32 1.08 -37.88
C SER A 149 23.87 -0.25 -38.44
N ILE A 150 22.62 -0.63 -38.15
CA ILE A 150 21.93 -1.70 -38.85
C ILE A 150 20.49 -1.26 -39.11
N MET A 151 20.04 -1.43 -40.35
CA MET A 151 18.78 -0.92 -40.90
C MET A 151 18.55 0.58 -40.66
N GLY A 152 19.63 1.38 -40.70
CA GLY A 152 19.57 2.81 -40.44
C GLY A 152 19.33 3.18 -38.97
N VAL A 153 19.29 2.21 -38.06
CA VAL A 153 19.27 2.44 -36.61
C VAL A 153 20.69 2.38 -36.08
N VAL A 154 21.11 3.44 -35.38
CA VAL A 154 22.45 3.54 -34.79
C VAL A 154 22.43 3.01 -33.35
N TYR A 155 23.26 2.02 -33.09
CA TYR A 155 23.41 1.38 -31.79
C TYR A 155 24.71 1.81 -31.13
N ASP A 156 24.60 2.08 -29.83
CA ASP A 156 25.75 2.36 -28.97
C ASP A 156 26.27 1.06 -28.37
N VAL A 157 27.44 0.64 -28.87
CA VAL A 157 28.12 -0.60 -28.47
C VAL A 157 29.37 -0.32 -27.64
N THR A 158 29.46 0.87 -27.04
CA THR A 158 30.63 1.30 -26.25
C THR A 158 30.95 0.34 -25.09
N ASP A 159 29.93 -0.22 -24.42
CA ASP A 159 30.12 -1.21 -23.35
C ASP A 159 30.80 -2.50 -23.87
N GLY A 160 30.60 -2.80 -25.15
CA GLY A 160 31.19 -3.93 -25.87
C GLY A 160 32.56 -3.62 -26.49
N ARG A 161 33.33 -2.66 -25.98
CA ARG A 161 34.61 -2.23 -26.59
C ARG A 161 35.62 -3.34 -26.82
N ARG A 162 35.63 -4.42 -26.03
CA ARG A 162 36.49 -5.59 -26.28
C ARG A 162 36.14 -6.32 -27.59
N ILE A 163 34.88 -6.22 -28.00
CA ILE A 163 34.31 -6.95 -29.14
C ILE A 163 34.32 -6.07 -30.39
N TYR A 164 33.85 -4.83 -30.26
CA TYR A 164 33.68 -3.88 -31.35
C TYR A 164 34.80 -2.83 -31.44
N GLY A 165 35.62 -2.70 -30.39
CA GLY A 165 36.77 -1.79 -30.43
C GLY A 165 37.91 -2.33 -31.29
N PRO A 166 38.93 -1.51 -31.54
CA PRO A 166 40.06 -1.87 -32.41
C PRO A 166 40.72 -3.19 -32.00
N GLY A 167 40.89 -4.13 -32.94
CA GLY A 167 41.47 -5.44 -32.68
C GLY A 167 40.50 -6.45 -32.05
N GLY A 168 39.24 -6.07 -31.83
CA GLY A 168 38.17 -6.98 -31.46
C GLY A 168 37.68 -7.80 -32.67
N PRO A 169 37.01 -8.95 -32.42
CA PRO A 169 36.52 -9.83 -33.49
C PRO A 169 35.45 -9.20 -34.38
N TYR A 170 34.81 -8.10 -33.97
CA TYR A 170 33.76 -7.40 -34.72
C TYR A 170 34.08 -5.92 -34.93
N ASP A 171 35.37 -5.55 -34.94
CA ASP A 171 35.82 -4.17 -35.10
C ASP A 171 35.43 -3.55 -36.46
N PHE A 172 35.32 -4.37 -37.49
CA PHE A 172 34.94 -3.98 -38.85
C PHE A 172 33.51 -3.44 -38.97
N PHE A 173 32.64 -3.66 -37.97
CA PHE A 173 31.30 -3.06 -37.91
C PHE A 173 31.29 -1.65 -37.33
N SER A 174 32.34 -1.28 -36.60
CA SER A 174 32.38 -0.01 -35.89
C SER A 174 32.51 1.18 -36.83
N GLY A 175 31.65 2.17 -36.62
CA GLY A 175 31.54 3.38 -37.42
C GLY A 175 30.95 3.15 -38.81
N ARG A 176 30.30 2.02 -39.07
CA ARG A 176 29.80 1.67 -40.41
C ARG A 176 28.38 1.13 -40.34
N ASP A 177 27.75 1.08 -41.52
CA ASP A 177 26.51 0.35 -41.71
C ASP A 177 26.81 -1.12 -41.99
N ALA A 178 26.32 -1.98 -41.11
CA ALA A 178 26.54 -3.43 -41.11
C ALA A 178 25.33 -4.21 -41.64
N SER A 179 24.28 -3.54 -42.12
CA SER A 179 22.98 -4.17 -42.42
C SER A 179 23.10 -5.37 -43.37
N ARG A 180 23.85 -5.21 -44.47
CA ARG A 180 24.05 -6.29 -45.45
C ARG A 180 25.06 -7.33 -44.97
N ALA A 181 26.17 -6.89 -44.38
CA ALA A 181 27.23 -7.77 -43.88
C ALA A 181 26.71 -8.73 -42.79
N TYR A 182 25.77 -8.28 -41.96
CA TYR A 182 25.25 -9.06 -40.84
C TYR A 182 24.61 -10.39 -41.28
N VAL A 183 23.90 -10.38 -42.40
CA VAL A 183 23.20 -11.57 -42.90
C VAL A 183 24.01 -12.33 -43.93
N THR A 184 24.80 -11.64 -44.75
CA THR A 184 25.63 -12.29 -45.77
C THR A 184 26.88 -12.97 -45.18
N GLY A 185 27.26 -12.65 -43.93
CA GLY A 185 28.49 -13.17 -43.31
C GLY A 185 29.78 -12.62 -43.91
N CYS A 186 29.67 -11.65 -44.82
CA CYS A 186 30.79 -11.04 -45.53
C CYS A 186 31.31 -9.82 -44.76
N PHE A 187 32.28 -10.06 -43.90
CA PHE A 187 32.80 -9.05 -42.97
C PHE A 187 34.05 -8.32 -43.45
N LYS A 188 34.66 -8.79 -44.54
CA LYS A 188 35.89 -8.19 -45.06
C LYS A 188 35.55 -6.88 -45.78
N PRO A 189 36.28 -5.78 -45.50
CA PRO A 189 36.07 -4.51 -46.20
C PRO A 189 36.19 -4.64 -47.72
N GLU A 190 37.09 -5.51 -48.19
CA GLU A 190 37.32 -5.82 -49.61
C GLU A 190 36.09 -6.41 -50.32
N GLN A 191 35.17 -7.03 -49.58
CA GLN A 191 33.96 -7.64 -50.14
C GLN A 191 32.84 -6.60 -50.32
N GLY A 192 32.97 -5.38 -49.78
CA GLY A 192 32.03 -4.29 -50.00
C GLY A 192 30.64 -4.46 -49.36
N HIS A 193 30.44 -5.47 -48.51
CA HIS A 193 29.14 -5.73 -47.88
C HIS A 193 28.86 -4.89 -46.62
N LEU A 194 29.82 -4.07 -46.16
CA LEU A 194 29.65 -3.08 -45.09
C LEU A 194 28.94 -1.83 -45.63
N THR A 195 27.68 -2.01 -46.04
CA THR A 195 26.86 -1.00 -46.69
C THR A 195 25.41 -1.08 -46.21
N HIS A 196 24.71 0.04 -46.36
CA HIS A 196 23.26 0.17 -46.12
C HIS A 196 22.42 -0.44 -47.26
N ASP A 197 23.04 -0.78 -48.39
CA ASP A 197 22.33 -1.29 -49.57
C ASP A 197 21.88 -2.75 -49.42
N LEU A 198 20.58 -2.94 -49.24
CA LEU A 198 19.92 -4.24 -49.11
C LEU A 198 19.44 -4.82 -50.45
N ARG A 199 19.70 -4.15 -51.57
CA ARG A 199 19.28 -4.65 -52.89
C ARG A 199 20.03 -5.95 -53.22
N GLY A 200 19.27 -6.91 -53.77
CA GLY A 200 19.80 -8.22 -54.16
C GLY A 200 19.89 -9.25 -53.02
N LEU A 201 19.43 -8.91 -51.81
CA LEU A 201 19.23 -9.89 -50.75
C LEU A 201 17.94 -10.70 -50.98
N GLY A 202 17.99 -11.99 -50.64
CA GLY A 202 16.83 -12.87 -50.64
C GLY A 202 15.81 -12.52 -49.55
N VAL A 203 14.61 -13.09 -49.66
CA VAL A 203 13.51 -12.82 -48.69
C VAL A 203 13.88 -13.29 -47.28
N GLU A 204 14.49 -14.47 -47.15
CA GLU A 204 14.95 -15.00 -45.86
C GLU A 204 16.07 -14.15 -45.26
N GLU A 205 17.00 -13.67 -46.10
CA GLU A 205 18.07 -12.80 -45.66
C GLU A 205 17.52 -11.47 -45.13
N LEU A 206 16.61 -10.87 -45.87
CA LEU A 206 15.96 -9.63 -45.47
C LEU A 206 15.20 -9.78 -44.14
N LYS A 207 14.53 -10.92 -43.93
CA LYS A 207 13.88 -11.24 -42.66
C LYS A 207 14.89 -11.33 -41.51
N GLY A 208 16.06 -11.93 -41.75
CA GLY A 208 17.14 -11.97 -40.76
C GLY A 208 17.63 -10.58 -40.35
N VAL A 209 17.75 -9.64 -41.30
CA VAL A 209 18.11 -8.24 -40.98
C VAL A 209 17.00 -7.60 -40.14
N MET A 210 15.73 -7.80 -40.52
CA MET A 210 14.57 -7.23 -39.82
C MET A 210 14.41 -7.75 -38.38
N ASP A 211 14.63 -9.04 -38.17
CA ASP A 211 14.54 -9.65 -36.84
C ASP A 211 15.63 -9.11 -35.90
N TRP A 212 16.78 -8.70 -36.45
CA TRP A 212 17.84 -8.08 -35.66
C TRP A 212 17.50 -6.66 -35.20
N ALA A 213 16.79 -5.90 -36.05
CA ALA A 213 16.44 -4.52 -35.76
C ALA A 213 15.25 -4.36 -34.78
N ARG A 214 14.58 -5.46 -34.41
CA ARG A 214 13.41 -5.48 -33.52
C ARG A 214 13.80 -5.47 -32.03
#